data_AF-A0A4Q3UNF5-F1
#
_entry.id   AF-A0A4Q3UNF5-F1
#
_cell.length_a   1.000
_cell.length_b   1.000
_cell.length_c   1.000
_cell.angle_alpha   90.00
_cell.angle_beta   90.00
_cell.angle_gamma   90.00
#
_symmetry.space_group_name_H-M   'P 1'
#
loop_
_entity.id
_entity.type
_entity.pdbx_description
1 polymer ?
#
loop_
_entity_poly.entity_id
_entity_poly.type
_entity_poly.pdbx_seq_one_letter_code
_entity_poly.pdbx_strand_id
1 'polypeptide(L)'
;MESIFNVNLLLPIGLILMQTLFFFFLCLFLLRSARIIRLPIAGMEYSGVIVAGAVLFGLFYITTADIQGLFQAYKTYQNRGEDVAANTFSKFSQYFLVILFLGALYGVIAFGIVRLLLGFKSSVQEIQAGNIPGSILMAVLIISVSILLQRTGEEIMTYLTPQFVNFR
;
A
#
# COMPACT_ATOMS: atom_id res chain seq x y z
N MET A 1 24.16 -25.10 11.56
CA MET A 1 23.45 -24.46 10.43
C MET A 1 21.99 -24.36 10.83
N GLU A 2 21.56 -23.19 11.30
CA GLU A 2 20.15 -22.97 11.60
C GLU A 2 19.35 -23.06 10.30
N SER A 3 18.28 -23.85 10.31
CA SER A 3 17.41 -24.07 9.16
C SER A 3 16.95 -22.73 8.58
N ILE A 4 17.22 -22.51 7.28
CA ILE A 4 16.75 -21.36 6.51
C ILE A 4 15.20 -21.33 6.51
N PHE A 5 14.56 -22.48 6.70
CA PHE A 5 13.15 -22.61 7.05
C PHE A 5 13.01 -22.65 8.57
N ASN A 6 13.15 -21.49 9.21
CA ASN A 6 12.74 -21.34 10.60
C ASN A 6 11.21 -21.23 10.59
N VAL A 7 10.50 -22.30 10.98
CA VAL A 7 9.02 -22.38 11.05
C VAL A 7 8.43 -21.17 11.78
N ASN A 8 9.21 -20.59 12.68
CA ASN A 8 8.92 -19.36 13.41
C ASN A 8 8.66 -18.13 12.51
N LEU A 9 9.24 -18.02 11.31
CA LEU A 9 9.01 -16.89 10.40
C LEU A 9 7.72 -17.02 9.57
N LEU A 10 7.02 -18.17 9.63
CA LEU A 10 5.81 -18.39 8.84
C LEU A 10 4.66 -17.46 9.25
N LEU A 11 4.56 -17.09 10.53
CA LEU A 11 3.50 -16.24 11.05
C LEU A 11 3.54 -14.82 10.45
N PRO A 12 4.64 -14.04 10.55
CA PRO A 12 4.70 -12.71 9.93
C PRO A 12 4.59 -12.79 8.41
N ILE A 13 5.16 -13.82 7.76
CA ILE A 13 5.03 -14.02 6.30
C ILE A 13 3.55 -14.22 5.91
N GLY A 14 2.82 -15.09 6.62
CA GLY A 14 1.41 -15.36 6.35
C GLY A 14 0.53 -14.12 6.51
N LEU A 15 0.80 -13.31 7.54
CA LEU A 15 0.09 -12.06 7.79
C LEU A 15 0.34 -11.02 6.67
N ILE A 16 1.60 -10.86 6.23
CA ILE A 16 1.95 -9.97 5.10
C ILE A 16 1.30 -10.44 3.80
N LEU A 17 1.28 -11.75 3.53
CA LEU A 17 0.62 -12.31 2.36
C LEU A 17 -0.89 -12.02 2.38
N MET A 18 -1.54 -12.23 3.53
CA MET A 18 -2.96 -11.93 3.71
C MET A 18 -3.25 -10.43 3.52
N GLN A 19 -2.42 -9.56 4.09
CA GLN A 19 -2.50 -8.11 3.90
C GLN A 19 -2.38 -7.73 2.42
N THR A 20 -1.36 -8.25 1.75
CA THR A 20 -1.09 -7.95 0.34
C THR A 20 -2.25 -8.38 -0.56
N LEU A 21 -2.80 -9.57 -0.33
CA LEU A 21 -3.97 -10.06 -1.05
C LEU A 21 -5.20 -9.18 -0.78
N PHE A 22 -5.46 -8.85 0.48
CA PHE A 22 -6.57 -7.97 0.87
C PHE A 22 -6.49 -6.62 0.14
N PHE A 23 -5.31 -5.97 0.18
CA PHE A 23 -5.13 -4.69 -0.48
C PHE A 23 -5.16 -4.80 -2.00
N PHE A 24 -4.66 -5.89 -2.59
CA PHE A 24 -4.80 -6.12 -4.04
C PHE A 24 -6.26 -6.16 -4.47
N PHE A 25 -7.09 -6.96 -3.79
CA PHE A 25 -8.53 -7.04 -4.08
C PHE A 25 -9.25 -5.71 -3.83
N LEU A 26 -8.90 -5.00 -2.75
CA LEU A 26 -9.44 -3.68 -2.44
C LEU A 26 -9.09 -2.68 -3.56
N CYS A 27 -7.84 -2.69 -4.05
CA CYS A 27 -7.37 -1.82 -5.11
C CYS A 27 -8.11 -2.07 -6.43
N LEU A 28 -8.26 -3.34 -6.81
CA LEU A 28 -9.04 -3.74 -7.99
C LEU A 28 -10.50 -3.28 -7.86
N PHE A 29 -11.10 -3.44 -6.68
CA PHE A 29 -12.46 -2.99 -6.42
C PHE A 29 -12.60 -1.46 -6.54
N LEU A 30 -11.68 -0.69 -5.95
CA LEU A 30 -11.68 0.77 -6.01
C LEU A 30 -11.49 1.28 -7.45
N LEU A 31 -10.55 0.72 -8.19
CA LEU A 31 -10.30 1.10 -9.59
C LEU A 31 -11.48 0.77 -10.50
N ARG A 32 -12.18 -0.34 -10.24
CA ARG A 32 -13.42 -0.71 -10.93
C ARG A 32 -14.57 0.23 -10.58
N SER A 33 -14.74 0.55 -9.30
CA SER A 33 -15.77 1.48 -8.81
C SER A 33 -15.58 2.89 -9.36
N ALA A 34 -14.33 3.36 -9.40
CA ALA A 34 -13.93 4.63 -10.00
C ALA A 34 -14.02 4.64 -11.54
N ARG A 35 -14.38 3.51 -12.17
CA ARG A 35 -14.45 3.30 -13.63
C ARG A 35 -13.12 3.62 -14.35
N ILE A 36 -11.99 3.52 -13.64
CA ILE A 36 -10.64 3.70 -14.19
C ILE A 36 -10.24 2.48 -15.02
N ILE A 37 -10.62 1.28 -14.57
CA ILE A 37 -10.43 0.03 -15.32
C ILE A 37 -11.74 -0.35 -16.00
N ARG A 38 -11.71 -0.58 -17.32
CA ARG A 38 -12.80 -1.21 -18.08
C ARG A 38 -12.44 -2.67 -18.36
N LEU A 39 -13.45 -3.55 -18.27
CA LEU A 39 -13.37 -4.91 -18.78
C LEU A 39 -13.96 -4.92 -20.21
N PRO A 40 -13.31 -5.58 -21.19
CA PRO A 40 -12.02 -6.26 -21.08
C PRO A 40 -10.85 -5.25 -20.96
N ILE A 41 -9.84 -5.62 -20.15
CA ILE A 41 -8.61 -4.83 -19.98
C ILE A 41 -7.86 -4.68 -21.32
N ALA A 42 -8.02 -5.68 -22.20
CA ALA A 42 -7.58 -5.64 -23.58
C ALA A 42 -8.42 -4.61 -24.37
N GLY A 43 -7.87 -3.42 -24.57
CA GLY A 43 -8.53 -2.29 -25.25
C GLY A 43 -8.50 -0.99 -24.46
N MET A 44 -7.92 -0.95 -23.26
CA MET A 44 -7.61 0.32 -22.59
C MET A 44 -6.50 1.07 -23.32
N GLU A 45 -6.69 2.38 -23.48
CA GLU A 45 -5.66 3.24 -24.06
C GLU A 45 -4.44 3.37 -23.14
N TYR A 46 -3.25 3.48 -23.74
CA TYR A 46 -1.99 3.58 -23.02
C TYR A 46 -1.98 4.69 -21.95
N SER A 47 -2.63 5.82 -22.20
CA SER A 47 -2.81 6.92 -21.25
C SER A 47 -3.52 6.49 -19.97
N GLY A 48 -4.64 5.77 -20.10
CA GLY A 48 -5.38 5.22 -18.97
C GLY A 48 -4.63 4.11 -18.22
N VAL A 49 -3.88 3.28 -18.96
CA VAL A 49 -3.06 2.20 -18.37
C VAL A 49 -1.93 2.77 -17.50
N ILE A 50 -1.26 3.84 -17.96
CA ILE A 50 -0.18 4.49 -17.20
C ILE A 50 -0.70 5.01 -15.85
N VAL A 51 -1.83 5.70 -15.84
CA VAL A 51 -2.42 6.25 -14.60
C VAL A 51 -2.92 5.13 -13.69
N ALA A 52 -3.61 4.13 -14.22
CA ALA A 52 -4.07 2.98 -13.44
C ALA A 52 -2.89 2.21 -12.82
N GLY A 53 -1.82 2.01 -13.58
CA GLY A 53 -0.59 1.38 -13.13
C GLY A 53 0.09 2.17 -12.01
N ALA A 54 0.15 3.50 -12.13
CA ALA A 54 0.68 4.37 -11.09
C ALA A 54 -0.14 4.31 -9.80
N VAL A 55 -1.47 4.30 -9.90
CA VAL A 55 -2.36 4.16 -8.74
C VAL A 55 -2.14 2.82 -8.04
N LEU A 56 -2.13 1.72 -8.80
CA LEU A 56 -1.87 0.38 -8.29
C LEU A 56 -0.50 0.30 -7.61
N PHE A 57 0.55 0.75 -8.29
CA PHE A 57 1.90 0.73 -7.79
C PHE A 57 2.00 1.51 -6.47
N GLY A 58 1.45 2.72 -6.41
CA GLY A 58 1.52 3.53 -5.20
C GLY A 58 0.76 2.92 -4.02
N LEU A 59 -0.39 2.29 -4.26
CA LEU A 59 -1.12 1.61 -3.19
C LEU A 59 -0.35 0.38 -2.69
N PHE A 60 0.22 -0.42 -3.59
CA PHE A 60 1.10 -1.53 -3.20
C PHE A 60 2.33 -1.05 -2.43
N TYR A 61 2.95 0.04 -2.85
CA TYR A 61 4.12 0.60 -2.18
C TYR A 61 3.82 1.06 -0.75
N ILE A 62 2.65 1.68 -0.51
CA ILE A 62 2.20 2.04 0.84
C ILE A 62 2.03 0.80 1.72
N THR A 63 1.51 -0.30 1.15
CA THR A 63 1.26 -1.54 1.92
C THR A 63 2.51 -2.28 2.36
N THR A 64 3.70 -1.88 1.91
CA THR A 64 4.96 -2.48 2.35
C THR A 64 5.61 -1.75 3.53
N ALA A 65 4.98 -0.69 4.06
CA ALA A 65 5.56 0.13 5.14
C ALA A 65 5.81 -0.65 6.45
N ASP A 66 5.07 -1.73 6.72
CA ASP A 66 5.10 -2.45 8.01
C ASP A 66 6.02 -3.68 8.06
N ILE A 67 6.61 -4.08 6.92
CA ILE A 67 7.38 -5.33 6.82
C ILE A 67 8.47 -5.37 7.90
N GLN A 68 9.30 -4.33 8.00
CA GLN A 68 10.41 -4.29 8.96
C GLN A 68 9.90 -4.29 10.42
N GLY A 69 8.89 -3.47 10.71
CA GLY A 69 8.30 -3.34 12.05
C GLY A 69 7.67 -4.64 12.55
N LEU A 70 7.01 -5.41 11.66
CA LEU A 70 6.40 -6.69 12.01
C LEU A 70 7.45 -7.76 12.33
N PHE A 71 8.50 -7.87 11.51
CA PHE A 71 9.60 -8.81 11.78
C PHE A 71 10.36 -8.46 13.05
N GLN A 72 10.54 -7.17 13.34
CA GLN A 72 11.17 -6.72 14.58
C GLN A 72 10.30 -7.04 15.80
N ALA A 73 9.00 -6.74 15.74
CA ALA A 73 8.06 -7.06 16.81
C ALA A 73 8.02 -8.57 17.10
N TYR A 74 7.96 -9.40 16.06
CA TYR A 74 8.01 -10.86 16.19
C TYR A 74 9.25 -11.34 16.94
N LYS A 75 10.45 -10.88 16.53
CA LYS A 75 11.71 -11.23 17.19
C LYS A 75 11.74 -10.78 18.65
N THR A 76 11.23 -9.58 18.95
CA THR A 76 11.18 -9.06 20.32
C THR A 76 10.30 -9.91 21.22
N TYR A 77 9.10 -10.31 20.78
CA TYR A 77 8.20 -11.14 21.60
C TYR A 77 8.72 -12.56 21.76
N GLN A 78 9.33 -13.13 20.71
CA GLN A 78 9.99 -14.44 20.79
C GLN A 78 11.10 -14.45 21.85
N ASN A 79 11.94 -13.41 21.88
CA ASN A 79 13.05 -13.31 22.84
C ASN A 79 12.58 -13.08 24.29
N ARG A 80 11.39 -12.51 24.49
CA ARG A 80 10.83 -12.23 25.83
C ARG A 80 10.07 -13.41 26.44
N GLY A 81 9.84 -14.50 25.67
CA GLY A 81 9.08 -15.66 26.15
C GLY A 81 7.60 -15.36 26.39
N GLU A 82 7.07 -14.29 25.81
CA GLU A 82 5.65 -13.92 25.86
C GLU A 82 4.84 -14.72 24.82
N ASP A 83 3.51 -14.61 24.83
CA ASP A 83 2.65 -15.19 23.79
C ASP A 83 2.91 -14.49 22.43
N VAL A 84 3.85 -15.06 21.67
CA VAL A 84 4.35 -14.53 20.40
C VAL A 84 3.21 -14.34 19.39
N ALA A 85 2.25 -15.27 19.35
CA ALA A 85 1.18 -15.25 18.37
C ALA A 85 0.19 -14.10 18.65
N ALA A 86 -0.30 -14.01 19.89
CA ALA A 86 -1.23 -12.95 20.28
C ALA A 86 -0.61 -11.55 20.16
N ASN A 87 0.64 -11.38 20.60
CA ASN A 87 1.32 -10.09 20.57
C ASN A 87 1.72 -9.65 19.16
N THR A 88 2.15 -10.59 18.30
CA THR A 88 2.44 -10.29 16.90
C THR A 88 1.16 -9.94 16.14
N PHE A 89 0.05 -10.66 16.37
CA PHE A 89 -1.24 -10.34 15.75
C PHE A 89 -1.77 -8.98 16.20
N SER A 90 -1.64 -8.66 17.48
CA SER A 90 -2.00 -7.34 18.02
C SER A 90 -1.21 -6.22 17.33
N LYS A 91 0.13 -6.36 17.20
CA LYS A 91 0.95 -5.38 16.48
C LYS A 91 0.64 -5.30 14.99
N PHE A 92 0.43 -6.45 14.35
CA PHE A 92 -0.02 -6.50 12.96
C PHE A 92 -1.34 -5.73 12.77
N SER A 93 -2.32 -5.89 13.66
CA SER A 93 -3.59 -5.17 13.55
C SER A 93 -3.43 -3.64 13.65
N GLN A 94 -2.49 -3.16 14.48
CA GLN A 94 -2.17 -1.74 14.58
C GLN A 94 -1.57 -1.22 13.27
N TYR A 95 -0.59 -1.94 12.72
CA TYR A 95 0.02 -1.56 11.44
C TYR A 95 -0.98 -1.63 10.29
N PHE A 96 -1.80 -2.67 10.23
CA PHE A 96 -2.84 -2.84 9.23
C PHE A 96 -3.82 -1.66 9.23
N LEU A 97 -4.25 -1.18 10.40
CA LEU A 97 -5.13 -0.01 10.50
C LEU A 97 -4.47 1.27 9.98
N VAL A 98 -3.18 1.48 10.29
CA VAL A 98 -2.41 2.62 9.77
C VAL A 98 -2.30 2.55 8.25
N ILE A 99 -1.98 1.37 7.69
CA ILE A 99 -1.90 1.18 6.24
C ILE A 99 -3.27 1.41 5.59
N LEU A 100 -4.34 0.92 6.20
CA LEU A 100 -5.70 1.12 5.69
C LEU A 100 -6.08 2.60 5.65
N PHE A 101 -5.72 3.35 6.69
CA PHE A 101 -5.91 4.80 6.74
C PHE A 101 -5.07 5.52 5.65
N LEU A 102 -3.79 5.21 5.54
CA LEU A 102 -2.91 5.81 4.53
C LEU A 102 -3.34 5.46 3.10
N GLY A 103 -3.78 4.23 2.86
CA GLY A 103 -4.32 3.79 1.58
C GLY A 103 -5.63 4.51 1.22
N ALA A 104 -6.52 4.72 2.19
CA ALA A 104 -7.73 5.52 1.98
C ALA A 104 -7.38 7.00 1.67
N LEU A 105 -6.46 7.59 2.43
CA LEU A 105 -5.99 8.95 2.20
C LEU A 105 -5.34 9.09 0.82
N TYR A 106 -4.50 8.13 0.43
CA TYR A 106 -3.92 8.05 -0.90
C TYR A 106 -5.00 8.00 -1.98
N GLY A 107 -6.02 7.15 -1.83
CA GLY A 107 -7.12 7.05 -2.78
C GLY A 107 -7.86 8.39 -2.95
N VAL A 108 -8.12 9.11 -1.86
CA VAL A 108 -8.74 10.45 -1.90
C VAL A 108 -7.85 11.46 -2.63
N ILE A 109 -6.55 11.49 -2.33
CA ILE A 109 -5.61 12.42 -2.96
C ILE A 109 -5.43 12.09 -4.44
N ALA A 110 -5.24 10.82 -4.81
CA ALA A 110 -5.11 10.38 -6.19
C ALA A 110 -6.37 10.72 -7.00
N PHE A 111 -7.56 10.51 -6.43
CA PHE A 111 -8.81 10.92 -7.06
C PHE A 111 -8.90 12.45 -7.24
N GLY A 112 -8.45 13.22 -6.23
CA GLY A 112 -8.35 14.67 -6.30
C GLY A 112 -7.41 15.15 -7.42
N ILE A 113 -6.23 14.54 -7.57
CA ILE A 113 -5.27 14.83 -8.64
C ILE A 113 -5.90 14.58 -10.01
N VAL A 114 -6.54 13.43 -10.20
CA VAL A 114 -7.21 13.08 -11.46
C VAL A 114 -8.33 14.09 -11.78
N ARG A 115 -9.16 14.45 -10.79
CA ARG A 115 -10.25 15.43 -10.95
C ARG A 115 -9.76 16.85 -11.25
N LEU A 116 -8.67 17.29 -10.59
CA LEU A 116 -8.09 18.62 -10.80
C LEU A 116 -7.51 18.76 -12.21
N LEU A 117 -6.81 17.72 -12.69
CA LEU A 117 -6.10 17.77 -13.97
C LEU A 117 -7.00 17.50 -15.18
N LEU A 118 -8.04 16.68 -15.04
CA LEU A 118 -9.05 16.46 -16.10
C LEU A 118 -10.16 17.52 -16.10
N GLY A 119 -10.25 18.33 -15.04
CA GLY A 119 -11.35 19.27 -14.83
C GLY A 119 -12.64 18.59 -14.36
N PHE A 120 -13.41 19.27 -13.50
CA PHE A 120 -14.64 18.72 -12.89
C PHE A 120 -15.75 18.31 -13.88
N LYS A 121 -15.65 18.73 -15.15
CA LYS A 121 -16.65 18.52 -16.20
C LYS A 121 -16.40 17.29 -17.09
N SER A 122 -15.15 16.85 -17.23
CA SER A 122 -14.84 15.68 -18.05
C SER A 122 -15.03 14.42 -17.23
N SER A 123 -15.75 13.45 -17.79
CA SER A 123 -15.82 12.12 -17.18
C SER A 123 -14.39 11.56 -17.11
N VAL A 124 -14.05 10.79 -16.06
CA VAL A 124 -12.76 10.07 -15.97
C VAL A 124 -12.52 9.15 -17.18
N GLN A 125 -13.56 8.91 -18.00
CA GLN A 125 -13.51 8.19 -19.27
C GLN A 125 -12.87 9.00 -20.42
N GLU A 126 -12.59 10.28 -20.21
CA GLU A 126 -11.86 11.19 -21.11
C GLU A 126 -10.44 11.46 -20.59
N ILE A 127 -9.72 10.48 -20.04
CA ILE A 127 -8.24 10.57 -20.08
C ILE A 127 -7.90 10.58 -21.57
N GLN A 128 -7.86 11.79 -22.14
CA GLN A 128 -7.98 12.04 -23.58
C GLN A 128 -7.13 11.06 -24.36
N ALA A 129 -7.77 10.35 -25.29
CA ALA A 129 -7.13 9.50 -26.26
C ALA A 129 -5.90 10.20 -26.84
N GLY A 130 -4.72 9.66 -26.53
CA GLY A 130 -3.44 10.17 -27.03
C GLY A 130 -2.72 11.23 -26.18
N ASN A 131 -3.26 11.71 -25.05
CA ASN A 131 -2.52 12.63 -24.16
C ASN A 131 -1.55 11.89 -23.22
N ILE A 132 -0.53 11.29 -23.82
CA ILE A 132 0.54 10.57 -23.11
C ILE A 132 1.31 11.52 -22.16
N PRO A 133 1.72 12.75 -22.55
CA PRO A 133 2.46 13.65 -21.66
C PRO A 133 1.69 14.00 -20.39
N GLY A 134 0.39 14.30 -20.50
CA GLY A 134 -0.46 14.58 -19.34
C GLY A 134 -0.63 13.36 -18.43
N SER A 135 -0.71 12.17 -19.01
CA SER A 135 -0.83 10.91 -18.26
C SER A 135 0.45 10.56 -17.50
N ILE A 136 1.62 10.83 -18.09
CA ILE A 136 2.91 10.71 -17.41
C ILE A 136 2.99 11.68 -16.23
N LEU A 137 2.61 12.95 -16.43
CA LEU A 137 2.63 13.94 -15.37
C LEU A 137 1.69 13.56 -14.20
N MET A 138 0.50 13.06 -14.52
CA MET A 138 -0.43 12.49 -13.52
C MET A 138 0.19 11.31 -12.77
N ALA A 139 0.80 10.36 -13.48
CA ALA A 139 1.45 9.21 -12.86
C ALA A 139 2.59 9.60 -11.92
N VAL A 140 3.45 10.57 -12.32
CA VAL A 140 4.54 11.07 -11.49
C VAL A 140 4.03 11.70 -10.20
N LEU A 141 2.96 12.51 -10.27
CA LEU A 141 2.35 13.11 -9.08
C LEU A 141 1.77 12.05 -8.14
N ILE A 142 1.03 11.09 -8.69
CA ILE A 142 0.43 9.98 -7.93
C ILE A 142 1.51 9.15 -7.24
N ILE A 143 2.58 8.79 -7.96
CA ILE A 143 3.71 8.04 -7.38
C ILE A 143 4.40 8.87 -6.30
N SER A 144 4.64 10.16 -6.53
CA SER A 144 5.29 11.04 -5.54
C SER A 144 4.49 11.12 -4.24
N VAL A 145 3.16 11.22 -4.33
CA VAL A 145 2.28 11.17 -3.15
C VAL A 145 2.37 9.81 -2.44
N SER A 146 2.39 8.70 -3.19
CA SER A 146 2.53 7.37 -2.57
C SER A 146 3.84 7.22 -1.81
N ILE A 147 4.95 7.77 -2.32
CA ILE A 147 6.25 7.75 -1.64
C ILE A 147 6.19 8.54 -0.34
N LEU A 148 5.61 9.75 -0.37
CA LEU A 148 5.46 10.58 0.83
C LEU A 148 4.59 9.90 1.90
N LEU A 149 3.47 9.30 1.50
CA LEU A 149 2.58 8.59 2.42
C LEU A 149 3.23 7.31 2.97
N GLN A 150 3.99 6.60 2.17
CA GLN A 150 4.74 5.42 2.61
C GLN A 150 5.77 5.80 3.68
N ARG A 151 6.56 6.86 3.44
CA ARG A 151 7.52 7.38 4.44
C ARG A 151 6.85 7.83 5.73
N THR A 152 5.71 8.50 5.60
CA THR A 152 4.91 8.90 6.76
C THR A 152 4.40 7.66 7.53
N GLY A 153 4.03 6.60 6.81
CA GLY A 153 3.65 5.32 7.40
C GLY A 153 4.80 4.64 8.14
N GLU A 154 5.99 4.57 7.55
CA GLU A 154 7.20 4.04 8.20
C GLU A 154 7.50 4.78 9.51
N GLU A 155 7.42 6.12 9.50
CA GLU A 155 7.61 6.95 10.69
C GLU A 155 6.57 6.64 11.77
N ILE A 156 5.27 6.67 11.43
CA ILE A 156 4.18 6.36 12.37
C ILE A 156 4.36 4.95 12.97
N MET A 157 4.70 3.96 12.15
CA MET A 157 4.93 2.60 12.61
C MET A 157 6.14 2.50 13.52
N THR A 158 7.20 3.28 13.25
CA THR A 158 8.38 3.36 14.13
C THR A 158 7.98 3.89 15.51
N TYR A 159 7.10 4.90 15.59
CA TYR A 159 6.57 5.38 16.88
C TYR A 159 5.65 4.38 17.58
N LEU A 160 4.92 3.57 16.83
CA LEU A 160 4.04 2.52 17.36
C LEU A 160 4.79 1.25 17.76
N THR A 161 5.98 1.02 17.20
CA THR A 161 6.88 -0.05 17.62
C THR A 161 7.52 0.39 18.93
N PRO A 162 7.32 -0.32 20.05
CA PRO A 162 7.87 0.13 21.32
C PRO A 162 9.39 0.32 21.23
N GLN A 163 9.89 1.51 21.61
CA GLN A 163 11.31 1.89 21.64
C GLN A 163 12.18 1.07 22.62
N PHE A 164 11.80 -0.16 22.99
CA PHE A 164 12.59 -1.03 23.86
C PHE A 164 13.51 -1.97 23.07
N VAL A 165 14.08 -1.47 21.97
CA VAL A 165 15.22 -2.06 21.26
C VAL A 165 16.29 -0.98 21.03
N ASN A 166 16.60 -0.20 22.06
CA ASN A 166 18.00 0.15 22.29
C ASN A 166 18.50 -0.81 23.36
N PHE A 167 18.90 -2.01 22.92
CA PHE A 167 19.86 -2.80 23.67
C PHE A 167 21.14 -1.96 23.74
N ARG A 168 21.40 -1.35 24.89
CA ARG A 168 22.77 -1.27 25.40
C ARG A 168 23.09 -2.61 26.03
#